data_AF-A0A662MI58-F1
#
_entry.id   AF-A0A662MI58-F1
#
_cell.length_a   1.000
_cell.length_b   1.000
_cell.length_c   1.000
_cell.angle_alpha   90.00
_cell.angle_beta   90.00
_cell.angle_gamma   90.00
#
_symmetry.space_group_name_H-M   'P 1'
#
loop_
_entity.id
_entity.type
_entity.pdbx_description
1 polymer ?
#
loop_
_entity_poly.entity_id
_entity_poly.type
_entity_poly.pdbx_seq_one_letter_code
_entity_poly.pdbx_strand_id
1 'polypeptide(L)' 'TQIADIPIVIASIDPCLSCADRMTVVDERTGKSKVMTLQQMREMGWSKTREIRRRVK' A
#
# COMPACT_ATOMS: atom_id res chain seq x y z
N THR A 1 -25.56 11.03 -0.34
CA THR A 1 -25.11 10.19 -1.47
C THR A 1 -23.59 9.99 -1.51
N GLN A 2 -22.81 10.31 -0.47
CA GLN A 2 -21.34 10.16 -0.47
C GLN A 2 -20.84 8.78 0.00
N ILE A 3 -21.76 7.83 0.24
CA ILE A 3 -21.45 6.48 0.75
C ILE A 3 -21.34 5.48 -0.42
N ALA A 4 -21.90 5.80 -1.59
CA ALA A 4 -21.96 4.90 -2.74
C ALA A 4 -20.61 4.67 -3.43
N ASP A 5 -19.63 5.56 -3.23
CA ASP A 5 -18.30 5.43 -3.82
C ASP A 5 -17.37 4.53 -3.00
N ILE A 6 -17.70 4.27 -1.72
CA ILE A 6 -16.87 3.46 -0.82
C ILE A 6 -16.77 2.01 -1.33
N PRO A 7 -17.86 1.32 -1.71
CA PRO A 7 -17.77 -0.04 -2.25
C PRO A 7 -17.02 -0.13 -3.58
N ILE A 8 -17.17 0.87 -4.46
CA ILE A 8 -16.48 0.92 -5.76
C ILE A 8 -14.98 1.13 -5.56
N VAL A 9 -14.58 2.03 -4.67
CA VAL A 9 -13.17 2.27 -4.33
C VAL A 9 -12.55 1.02 -3.69
N ILE A 10 -13.27 0.35 -2.77
CA ILE A 10 -12.81 -0.91 -2.16
C ILE A 10 -12.66 -2.02 -3.21
N ALA A 11 -13.63 -2.15 -4.14
CA ALA A 11 -13.56 -3.13 -5.22
C ALA A 11 -12.44 -2.81 -6.23
N SER A 12 -12.07 -1.54 -6.39
CA SER A 12 -11.02 -1.09 -7.31
C SER A 12 -9.61 -1.10 -6.70
N ILE A 13 -9.50 -1.09 -5.35
CA ILE A 13 -8.24 -1.29 -4.63
C ILE A 13 -7.70 -2.71 -4.81
N ASP A 14 -8.60 -3.65 -5.17
CA ASP A 14 -8.40 -5.02 -5.68
C ASP A 14 -9.21 -6.02 -4.81
N PRO A 15 -10.16 -6.79 -5.39
CA PRO A 15 -10.90 -7.84 -4.66
C PRO A 15 -9.99 -8.93 -4.07
N CYS A 16 -8.71 -8.93 -4.45
CA CYS A 16 -7.64 -9.77 -3.94
C CYS A 16 -6.78 -9.04 -2.87
N LEU A 17 -7.40 -8.22 -2.00
CA LEU A 17 -6.79 -7.81 -0.72
C LEU A 17 -6.20 -9.00 0.08
N SER A 18 -6.71 -10.20 -0.17
CA SER A 18 -6.17 -11.49 0.26
C SER A 18 -4.77 -11.81 -0.29
N CYS A 19 -4.45 -11.45 -1.54
CA CYS A 19 -3.12 -11.63 -2.13
C CYS A 19 -2.13 -10.52 -1.73
N ALA A 20 -2.64 -9.38 -1.26
CA ALA A 20 -1.82 -8.33 -0.68
C ALA A 20 -1.13 -8.74 0.63
N ASP A 21 -1.52 -9.88 1.22
CA ASP A 21 -0.85 -10.48 2.37
C ASP A 21 0.60 -10.91 2.06
N ARG A 22 0.92 -11.20 0.79
CA ARG A 22 2.24 -11.68 0.36
C ARG A 22 2.72 -10.96 -0.91
N MET A 23 3.33 -9.80 -0.75
CA MET A 23 3.94 -9.06 -1.86
C MET A 23 5.45 -9.28 -1.90
N THR A 24 6.01 -9.46 -3.08
CA THR A 24 7.47 -9.49 -3.27
C THR A 24 7.95 -8.14 -3.77
N VAL A 25 8.75 -7.45 -2.97
CA VAL A 25 9.43 -6.21 -3.36
C VAL A 25 10.78 -6.59 -3.94
N VAL A 26 11.02 -6.20 -5.20
CA VAL A 26 12.30 -6.41 -5.88
C VAL A 26 12.99 -5.05 -6.01
N ASP A 27 14.18 -4.94 -5.43
CA ASP A 27 15.06 -3.80 -5.65
C ASP A 27 15.77 -4.00 -7.00
N GLU A 28 15.36 -3.22 -8.00
CA GLU A 28 15.91 -3.28 -9.36
C GLU A 28 17.42 -3.04 -9.39
N ARG A 29 17.96 -2.20 -8.49
CA ARG A 29 19.37 -1.82 -8.49
C ARG A 29 20.27 -2.88 -7.87
N THR A 30 19.75 -3.66 -6.91
CA THR A 30 20.52 -4.69 -6.20
C THR A 30 20.12 -6.11 -6.57
N GLY A 31 19.03 -6.29 -7.32
CA GLY A 31 18.44 -7.58 -7.65
C GLY A 31 17.84 -8.32 -6.45
N LYS A 32 17.75 -7.68 -5.28
CA LYS A 32 17.28 -8.32 -4.05
C LYS A 32 15.76 -8.35 -4.00
N SER A 33 15.19 -9.53 -3.87
CA SER A 33 13.76 -9.73 -3.61
C SER A 33 13.51 -9.96 -2.13
N LYS A 34 12.55 -9.24 -1.54
CA LYS A 34 12.06 -9.47 -0.18
C LYS A 34 10.55 -9.66 -0.20
N VAL A 35 10.08 -10.71 0.46
CA VAL A 35 8.65 -10.88 0.72
C VAL A 35 8.25 -9.96 1.86
N MET A 36 7.24 -9.13 1.63
CA MET A 36 6.68 -8.17 2.56
C MET A 36 5.23 -8.53 2.87
N THR A 37 4.86 -8.37 4.13
CA THR A 37 3.48 -8.55 4.59
C THR A 37 2.69 -7.26 4.40
N LEU A 38 1.35 -7.39 4.39
CA LEU A 38 0.45 -6.24 4.32
C LEU A 38 0.72 -5.22 5.45
N GLN A 39 1.02 -5.69 6.67
CA GLN A 39 1.34 -4.82 7.80
C GLN A 39 2.57 -3.95 7.53
N GLN A 40 3.65 -4.55 7.02
CA GLN A 40 4.87 -3.83 6.68
C GLN A 40 4.62 -2.78 5.58
N MET A 41 3.81 -3.13 4.58
CA MET A 41 3.44 -2.18 3.53
C MET A 41 2.65 -0.99 4.07
N ARG A 42 1.69 -1.23 4.97
CA ARG A 42 0.89 -0.17 5.61
C ARG A 42 1.76 0.76 6.45
N GLU A 43 2.68 0.22 7.23
CA GLU A 43 3.62 1.02 8.04
C GLU A 43 4.52 1.90 7.16
N MET A 44 5.02 1.38 6.04
CA MET A 44 5.78 2.18 5.07
C MET A 44 4.94 3.29 4.47
N GLY A 45 3.71 2.97 4.06
CA GLY A 45 2.76 3.95 3.51
C GLY A 45 2.49 5.09 4.50
N TRP A 46 2.23 4.78 5.77
CA TRP A 46 2.02 5.79 6.81
C TRP A 46 3.27 6.62 7.09
N SER A 47 4.44 6.01 7.10
CA SER A 47 5.71 6.70 7.27
C SER A 47 5.94 7.72 6.15
N LYS A 48 5.69 7.31 4.90
CA LYS A 48 5.78 8.18 3.71
C LYS A 48 4.76 9.30 3.74
N THR A 49 3.49 9.00 4.05
CA THR A 49 2.42 10.01 4.16
C THR A 49 2.73 11.03 5.26
N ARG A 50 3.28 10.59 6.39
CA ARG A 50 3.71 11.48 7.48
C ARG A 50 4.84 12.40 7.05
N GLU A 51 5.82 11.88 6.31
CA GLU A 51 6.92 12.65 5.75
C GLU A 51 6.42 13.71 4.75
N ILE A 52 5.58 13.32 3.80
CA ILE A 52 4.99 14.23 2.80
C ILE A 52 4.20 15.33 3.50
N ARG A 53 3.36 14.97 4.49
CA ARG A 53 2.57 15.94 5.27
C ARG A 53 3.44 16.96 6.00
N ARG A 54 4.67 16.60 6.40
CA ARG A 54 5.63 17.54 7.01
C ARG A 54 6.30 18.46 5.99
N ARG A 55 6.46 18.03 4.73
CA ARG A 55 7.07 18.83 3.65
C ARG A 55 6.08 19.82 3.01
N VAL A 56 4.77 19.55 3.10
CA VAL A 56 3.70 20.39 2.52
C VAL A 56 3.21 21.47 3.51
N LYS A 57 3.63 21.40 4.78
CA LYS A 57 3.48 22.49 5.75
C LYS A 57 4.72 23.36 5.75
#